data_AF-A0A9E7U5U7-F1
#
_entry.id   AF-A0A9E7U5U7-F1
#
_cell.length_a   1.000
_cell.length_b   1.000
_cell.length_c   1.000
_cell.angle_alpha   90.00
_cell.angle_beta   90.00
_cell.angle_gamma   90.00
#
_symmetry.space_group_name_H-M   'P 1'
#
loop_
_entity.id
_entity.type
_entity.pdbx_description
1 polymer ?
#
loop_
_entity_poly.entity_id
_entity_poly.type
_entity_poly.pdbx_seq_one_letter_code
_entity_poly.pdbx_strand_id
1 'polypeptide(L)' 'MAGPHERLPRSYEFPNSMSEILNALLATDLELEFVHEHPWSEFRQPSGMEVDDEGRWWLPGLDHDLPFLFSIRTREPSA' A
#
# COMPACT_ATOMS: atom_id res chain seq x y z
N MET A 1 23.15 6.90 18.70
CA MET A 1 22.29 7.35 19.82
C MET A 1 20.89 7.53 19.26
N ALA A 2 19.99 6.57 19.48
CA ALA A 2 18.59 6.73 19.09
C ALA A 2 17.93 7.72 20.06
N GLY A 3 17.24 8.74 19.53
CA GLY A 3 16.44 9.67 20.33
C GLY A 3 15.29 8.93 21.06
N PRO A 4 14.61 9.59 22.01
CA PRO A 4 13.53 8.97 22.74
C PRO A 4 12.47 8.49 21.75
N HIS A 5 12.17 7.20 21.74
CA HIS A 5 11.06 6.64 20.98
C HIS A 5 9.77 7.23 21.54
N GLU A 6 9.31 8.32 20.94
CA GLU A 6 8.00 8.87 21.21
C GLU A 6 6.99 7.74 20.97
N ARG A 7 6.25 7.37 22.01
CA ARG A 7 5.34 6.24 21.95
C ARG A 7 4.28 6.57 20.91
N LEU A 8 4.38 5.95 19.74
CA LEU A 8 3.37 6.06 18.70
C LEU A 8 2.00 5.69 19.31
N PRO A 9 0.92 6.40 18.94
CA PRO A 9 -0.42 6.03 19.35
C PRO A 9 -0.71 4.60 18.91
N ARG A 10 -1.49 3.88 19.71
CA ARG A 10 -1.85 2.50 19.40
C ARG A 10 -2.67 2.47 18.10
N SER A 11 -2.16 1.80 17.07
CA SER A 11 -2.88 1.47 15.84
C SER A 11 -3.39 0.03 15.89
N TYR A 12 -4.40 -0.25 15.06
CA TYR A 12 -4.89 -1.59 14.79
C TYR A 12 -5.00 -1.75 13.28
N GLU A 13 -4.51 -2.86 12.76
CA GLU A 13 -4.50 -3.17 11.33
C GLU A 13 -5.24 -4.49 11.11
N PHE A 14 -5.98 -4.57 10.00
CA PHE A 14 -6.76 -5.74 9.63
C PHE A 14 -6.27 -6.25 8.28
N PRO A 15 -5.66 -7.46 8.22
CA PRO A 15 -5.21 -8.02 6.96
C PRO A 15 -6.44 -8.45 6.15
N ASN A 16 -6.71 -7.72 5.06
CA ASN A 16 -7.66 -8.12 4.04
C ASN A 16 -6.85 -8.49 2.80
N SER A 17 -7.18 -9.62 2.19
CA SER A 17 -6.61 -9.98 0.89
C SER A 17 -7.05 -8.99 -0.19
N MET A 18 -6.24 -8.83 -1.23
CA MET A 18 -6.62 -8.03 -2.40
C MET A 18 -7.96 -8.50 -2.97
N SER A 19 -8.18 -9.82 -3.03
CA SER A 19 -9.44 -10.40 -3.51
C SER A 19 -10.65 -9.98 -2.67
N GLU A 20 -10.53 -9.94 -1.34
CA GLU A 20 -11.63 -9.48 -0.47
C GLU A 20 -11.97 -8.02 -0.73
N ILE A 21 -10.96 -7.15 -0.84
CA ILE A 21 -11.14 -5.72 -1.10
C ILE A 21 -11.80 -5.49 -2.46
N LEU A 22 -11.27 -6.12 -3.52
CA LEU A 22 -11.79 -5.94 -4.88
C LEU A 22 -13.20 -6.49 -5.03
N ASN A 23 -13.50 -7.67 -4.49
CA ASN A 23 -14.85 -8.22 -4.56
C ASN A 23 -15.86 -7.40 -3.74
N ALA A 24 -15.44 -6.83 -2.60
CA ALA A 24 -16.31 -5.93 -1.84
C ALA A 24 -16.69 -4.67 -2.64
N LEU A 25 -15.74 -4.11 -3.40
CA LEU A 25 -16.01 -2.98 -4.30
C LEU A 25 -16.92 -3.38 -5.47
N LEU A 26 -16.64 -4.51 -6.12
CA LEU A 26 -17.43 -5.02 -7.26
C LEU A 26 -18.86 -5.47 -6.88
N ALA A 27 -19.12 -5.69 -5.59
CA ALA A 27 -20.47 -5.96 -5.08
C ALA A 27 -21.35 -4.69 -4.99
N THR A 28 -20.78 -3.52 -5.28
CA THR A 28 -21.49 -2.24 -5.38
C THR A 28 -21.74 -1.88 -6.84
N ASP A 29 -22.49 -0.81 -7.08
CA ASP A 29 -22.68 -0.28 -8.43
C ASP A 29 -21.46 0.50 -8.95
N LEU A 30 -20.27 0.38 -8.36
CA LEU A 30 -19.08 1.07 -8.84
C LEU A 30 -18.39 0.30 -9.97
N GLU A 31 -17.90 1.04 -10.96
CA GLU A 31 -17.04 0.48 -12.00
C GLU A 31 -15.56 0.64 -11.62
N LEU A 32 -14.82 -0.47 -11.66
CA LEU A 32 -13.38 -0.48 -11.41
C LEU A 32 -12.64 0.11 -12.62
N GLU A 33 -11.85 1.16 -12.41
CA GLU A 33 -11.04 1.79 -13.48
C GLU A 33 -9.63 1.21 -13.51
N PHE A 34 -8.96 1.11 -12.36
CA PHE A 34 -7.64 0.49 -12.27
C PHE A 34 -7.35 -0.05 -10.88
N VAL A 35 -6.40 -0.98 -10.86
CA VAL A 35 -5.63 -1.39 -9.69
C VAL A 35 -4.17 -1.29 -10.07
N HIS A 36 -3.38 -0.54 -9.30
CA HIS A 36 -1.93 -0.46 -9.49
C HIS A 36 -1.22 -0.96 -8.24
N GLU A 37 -0.27 -1.86 -8.45
CA GLU A 37 0.63 -2.33 -7.41
C GLU A 37 1.94 -1.54 -7.46
N HIS A 38 2.46 -1.20 -6.28
CA HIS A 38 3.64 -0.37 -6.12
C HIS A 38 4.72 -1.14 -5.33
N PRO A 39 5.94 -1.28 -5.87
CA PRO A 39 7.02 -2.02 -5.26
C PRO A 39 7.79 -1.22 -4.18
N TRP A 40 7.18 -0.17 -3.64
CA TRP A 40 7.79 0.74 -2.67
C TRP A 40 6.81 1.06 -1.54
N SER A 41 7.33 1.54 -0.40
CA SER A 41 6.54 1.91 0.77
C SER A 41 6.67 3.39 1.19
N GLU A 42 5.62 3.94 1.81
CA GLU A 42 5.62 5.27 2.44
C GLU A 42 6.41 5.31 3.75
N PHE A 43 6.76 4.15 4.31
CA PHE A 43 7.55 4.03 5.53
C PHE A 43 8.45 2.81 5.47
N ARG A 44 9.51 2.81 6.29
CA ARG A 44 10.43 1.68 6.36
C ARG A 44 9.75 0.47 7.01
N GLN A 45 9.42 -0.54 6.20
CA GLN A 45 8.86 -1.81 6.66
C GLN A 45 9.98 -2.82 7.02
N PRO A 46 10.65 -3.51 6.07
CA PRO A 46 11.89 -4.23 6.36
C PRO A 46 13.07 -3.30 6.69
N SER A 47 13.99 -3.80 7.52
CA SER A 47 15.26 -3.13 7.79
C SER A 47 16.17 -3.04 6.55
N GLY A 48 15.96 -3.87 5.53
CA GLY A 48 16.74 -3.84 4.28
C GLY A 48 16.33 -2.75 3.28
N MET A 49 15.27 -1.97 3.57
CA MET A 49 14.82 -0.94 2.63
C MET A 49 15.71 0.31 2.62
N GLU A 50 15.82 0.89 1.43
CA GLU A 50 16.53 2.13 1.14
C GLU A 50 15.52 3.22 0.69
N VAL A 51 15.76 4.46 1.09
CA VAL A 51 14.89 5.60 0.76
C VAL A 51 15.45 6.38 -0.43
N ASP A 52 14.61 6.72 -1.39
CA ASP A 52 14.98 7.56 -2.53
C ASP A 52 14.81 9.06 -2.25
N ASP A 53 15.18 9.91 -3.22
CA ASP A 53 15.10 11.37 -3.11
C ASP A 53 13.66 11.89 -2.97
N GLU A 54 12.66 11.07 -3.28
CA GLU A 54 11.23 11.38 -3.17
C GLU A 54 10.61 10.84 -1.86
N GLY A 55 11.42 10.20 -1.00
CA GLY A 55 10.99 9.68 0.29
C GLY A 55 10.34 8.29 0.23
N ARG A 56 10.38 7.60 -0.91
CA ARG A 56 9.84 6.24 -1.05
C ARG A 56 10.86 5.21 -0.58
N TRP A 57 10.38 4.17 0.11
CA TRP A 57 11.19 3.07 0.61
C TRP A 57 11.14 1.88 -0.33
N TRP A 58 12.28 1.54 -0.92
CA TRP A 58 12.47 0.44 -1.86
C TRP A 58 13.19 -0.72 -1.18
N LEU A 59 12.87 -1.96 -1.55
CA LEU A 59 13.64 -3.13 -1.14
C LEU A 59 14.57 -3.56 -2.28
N PRO A 60 15.89 -3.27 -2.22
CA PRO A 60 16.78 -3.47 -3.35
C PRO A 60 16.80 -4.93 -3.82
N GLY A 61 16.66 -5.13 -5.15
CA GLY A 61 16.73 -6.45 -5.78
C GLY A 61 15.40 -7.20 -5.79
N LEU A 62 14.30 -6.59 -5.34
CA LEU A 62 12.93 -7.12 -5.41
C LEU A 62 11.95 -6.11 -6.02
N ASP A 63 12.46 -5.12 -6.75
CA ASP A 63 11.74 -3.95 -7.26
C ASP A 63 10.54 -4.27 -8.19
N HIS A 64 10.40 -5.53 -8.61
CA HIS A 64 9.27 -6.00 -9.44
C HIS A 64 8.56 -7.24 -8.88
N ASP A 65 9.02 -7.78 -7.75
CA ASP A 65 8.58 -9.08 -7.24
C ASP A 65 7.63 -8.96 -6.05
N LEU A 66 7.68 -7.84 -5.32
CA LEU A 66 6.93 -7.68 -4.07
C LEU A 66 6.24 -6.31 -3.99
N PRO A 67 4.89 -6.27 -4.05
CA PRO A 67 4.16 -5.02 -3.83
C PRO A 67 4.09 -4.70 -2.34
N PHE A 68 4.38 -3.44 -1.99
CA PHE A 68 4.26 -2.92 -0.62
C PHE A 68 3.05 -1.99 -0.46
N LEU A 69 2.61 -1.39 -1.56
CA LEU A 69 1.39 -0.59 -1.65
C LEU A 69 0.59 -0.99 -2.88
N PHE A 70 -0.70 -0.66 -2.85
CA PHE A 70 -1.52 -0.65 -4.04
C PHE A 70 -2.45 0.57 -4.03
N SER A 71 -2.90 0.99 -5.19
CA SER A 71 -3.94 2.00 -5.35
C SER A 71 -5.08 1.46 -6.21
N ILE A 72 -6.30 1.83 -5.84
CA ILE A 72 -7.52 1.45 -6.55
C ILE A 72 -8.25 2.74 -6.92
N ARG A 73 -8.80 2.77 -8.13
CA ARG A 73 -9.73 3.83 -8.56
C ARG A 73 -10.99 3.21 -9.11
N THR A 74 -12.11 3.77 -8.70
CA THR A 74 -13.45 3.43 -9.17
C THR A 74 -14.18 4.67 -9.62
N ARG A 75 -15.21 4.48 -10.45
CA ARG A 75 -16.13 5.54 -10.87
C ARG A 75 -17.58 5.09 -10.74
N GLU A 76 -18.48 6.06 -10.69
CA GLU A 76 -19.91 5.78 -10.85
C GLU A 76 -20.20 5.31 -12.29
N PRO A 77 -21.20 4.45 -12.50
CA PRO A 77 -21.62 4.04 -13.82
C PRO A 77 -22.12 5.23 -14.63
N SER A 78 -21.86 5.21 -15.92
CA SER A 78 -22.50 6.17 -16.83
C SER A 78 -23.89 5.66 -17.20
N ALA A 79 -24.92 6.48 -16.97
CA ALA A 79 -26.32 6.17 -17.28
C ALA A 79 -26.58 5.89 -18.76
#